data_AF-A0A1C2I669-F1
#
_entry.id   AF-A0A1C2I669-F1
#
_cell.length_a   1.000
_cell.length_b   1.000
_cell.length_c   1.000
_cell.angle_alpha   90.00
_cell.angle_beta   90.00
_cell.angle_gamma   90.00
#
_symmetry.space_group_name_H-M   'P 1'
#
loop_
_entity.id
_entity.type
_entity.pdbx_description
1 polymer ?
#
loop_
_entity_poly.entity_id
_entity_poly.type
_entity_poly.pdbx_seq_one_letter_code
_entity_poly.pdbx_strand_id
1 'polypeptide(L)'
;MDILFIYFLLTAFIINISPGPAMMFVLHQSQKHGRKTGLFAALGIEIGVLIYVLLTAFGVSAIFKEYPSVYTGLQLIGAAYLLYIAYLSWPRKKASSGPVAESRPNHKGTFLKGVLINLTNPKIALFFLSLIPQFVPQGSNAMTFVRLLVISSG
;
A
#
# COMPACT_ATOMS: atom_id res chain seq x y z
N MET A 1 -22.26 -15.01 7.83
CA MET A 1 -21.05 -14.18 7.60
C MET A 1 -21.27 -12.87 8.32
N ASP A 2 -20.33 -12.46 9.17
CA ASP A 2 -20.40 -11.17 9.85
C ASP A 2 -20.34 -10.03 8.83
N ILE A 3 -21.19 -9.01 9.01
CA ILE A 3 -21.30 -7.88 8.08
C ILE A 3 -19.97 -7.12 7.90
N LEU A 4 -19.14 -7.09 8.96
CA LEU A 4 -17.77 -6.57 8.96
C LEU A 4 -16.86 -7.30 7.97
N PHE A 5 -17.00 -8.62 7.85
CA PHE A 5 -16.19 -9.42 6.94
C PHE A 5 -16.54 -9.12 5.47
N ILE A 6 -17.83 -8.91 5.18
CA ILE A 6 -18.29 -8.50 3.84
C ILE A 6 -17.75 -7.12 3.48
N TYR A 7 -17.78 -6.15 4.41
CA TYR A 7 -17.18 -4.83 4.19
C TYR A 7 -15.66 -4.90 4.00
N PHE A 8 -14.96 -5.76 4.73
CA PHE A 8 -13.53 -5.99 4.54
C PHE A 8 -13.24 -6.49 3.12
N LEU A 9 -13.94 -7.54 2.68
CA LEU A 9 -13.77 -8.13 1.35
C LEU A 9 -14.05 -7.14 0.22
N LEU A 10 -15.16 -6.41 0.29
CA LEU A 10 -15.50 -5.37 -0.69
C LEU A 10 -14.43 -4.29 -0.75
N THR A 11 -13.94 -3.84 0.40
CA THR A 11 -12.92 -2.80 0.45
C THR A 11 -11.59 -3.29 -0.11
N ALA A 12 -11.15 -4.48 0.31
CA ALA A 12 -9.94 -5.11 -0.20
C ALA A 12 -10.01 -5.31 -1.72
N PHE A 13 -11.18 -5.72 -2.24
CA PHE A 13 -11.42 -5.88 -3.67
C PHE A 13 -11.29 -4.55 -4.42
N ILE A 14 -12.03 -3.50 -4.00
CA ILE A 14 -11.99 -2.17 -4.64
C ILE A 14 -10.56 -1.61 -4.64
N ILE A 15 -9.82 -1.82 -3.56
CA ILE A 15 -8.44 -1.34 -3.45
C ILE A 15 -7.50 -2.13 -4.35
N ASN A 16 -7.68 -3.44 -4.52
CA ASN A 16 -6.75 -4.28 -5.30
C ASN A 16 -7.10 -4.42 -6.78
N ILE A 17 -8.29 -3.97 -7.21
CA ILE A 17 -8.75 -4.14 -8.59
C ILE A 17 -7.85 -3.47 -9.64
N SER A 18 -7.15 -2.40 -9.27
CA SER A 18 -6.24 -1.68 -10.15
C SER A 18 -4.78 -1.82 -9.67
N PRO A 19 -3.84 -2.17 -10.56
CA PRO A 19 -2.43 -2.21 -10.23
C PRO A 19 -1.96 -0.80 -9.82
N GLY A 20 -1.58 -0.65 -8.55
CA GLY A 20 -1.12 0.63 -8.01
C GLY A 20 0.28 1.03 -8.50
N PRO A 21 0.75 2.24 -8.13
CA PRO A 21 2.09 2.73 -8.47
C PRO A 21 3.22 1.77 -8.07
N ALA A 22 3.07 1.09 -6.94
CA ALA A 22 4.02 0.08 -6.45
C ALA A 22 4.15 -1.11 -7.41
N MET A 23 3.03 -1.72 -7.82
CA MET A 23 3.03 -2.84 -8.78
C MET A 23 3.60 -2.40 -10.14
N MET A 24 3.20 -1.22 -10.62
CA MET A 24 3.70 -0.66 -11.88
C MET A 24 5.21 -0.38 -11.85
N PHE A 25 5.75 0.01 -10.71
CA PHE A 25 7.18 0.22 -10.52
C PHE A 25 7.95 -1.11 -10.56
N VAL A 26 7.47 -2.15 -9.89
CA VAL A 26 8.09 -3.49 -9.94
C VAL A 26 8.08 -4.04 -11.37
N LEU A 27 6.97 -3.91 -12.08
CA LEU A 27 6.84 -4.33 -13.47
C LEU A 27 7.83 -3.59 -14.38
N HIS A 28 7.90 -2.26 -14.30
CA HIS A 28 8.85 -1.46 -15.07
C HIS A 28 10.31 -1.85 -14.79
N GLN A 29 10.69 -2.00 -13.52
CA GLN A 29 12.06 -2.36 -13.16
C GLN A 29 12.41 -3.80 -13.57
N SER A 30 11.44 -4.72 -13.51
CA SER A 30 11.60 -6.10 -13.97
C SER A 30 11.77 -6.20 -15.49
N GLN A 31 10.97 -5.45 -16.24
CA GLN A 31 11.02 -5.41 -17.71
C GLN A 31 12.29 -4.71 -18.21
N LYS A 32 12.68 -3.60 -17.58
CA LYS A 32 13.78 -2.75 -18.07
C LYS A 32 15.16 -3.21 -17.59
N HIS A 33 15.27 -3.75 -16.37
CA HIS A 33 16.55 -4.04 -15.71
C HIS A 33 16.64 -5.49 -15.19
N GLY A 34 15.74 -6.36 -15.65
CA GLY A 34 15.69 -7.78 -15.32
C GLY A 34 15.05 -8.11 -13.98
N ARG A 35 14.69 -9.40 -13.82
CA ARG A 35 14.01 -9.95 -12.64
C ARG A 35 14.67 -9.61 -11.31
N LYS A 36 16.01 -9.61 -11.25
CA LYS A 36 16.76 -9.29 -10.02
C LYS A 36 16.50 -7.86 -9.57
N THR A 37 16.50 -6.89 -10.48
CA THR A 37 16.20 -5.49 -10.15
C THR A 37 14.74 -5.30 -9.76
N GLY A 38 13.83 -6.04 -10.39
CA GLY A 38 12.43 -6.17 -9.98
C GLY A 38 12.26 -6.66 -8.54
N LEU A 39 13.02 -7.69 -8.14
CA LEU A 39 12.99 -8.21 -6.78
C LEU A 39 13.42 -7.15 -5.75
N PHE A 40 14.48 -6.38 -6.02
CA PHE A 40 14.88 -5.28 -5.14
C PHE A 40 13.81 -4.18 -5.06
N ALA A 41 13.09 -3.89 -6.15
CA ALA A 41 11.95 -2.97 -6.12
C ALA A 41 10.84 -3.50 -5.19
N ALA A 42 10.48 -4.78 -5.34
CA ALA A 42 9.47 -5.44 -4.52
C ALA A 42 9.85 -5.45 -3.03
N LEU A 43 11.09 -5.84 -2.71
CA LEU A 43 11.59 -5.82 -1.33
C LEU A 43 11.52 -4.41 -0.71
N GLY A 44 11.85 -3.38 -1.47
CA GLY A 44 11.73 -2.00 -1.00
C GLY A 44 10.27 -1.63 -0.69
N ILE A 45 9.35 -2.02 -1.57
CA ILE A 45 7.91 -1.82 -1.37
C ILE A 45 7.42 -2.53 -0.11
N GLU A 46 7.81 -3.79 0.10
CA GLU A 46 7.42 -4.57 1.29
C GLU A 46 7.95 -3.97 2.59
N ILE A 47 9.18 -3.43 2.60
CA ILE A 47 9.69 -2.70 3.78
C ILE A 47 8.83 -1.47 4.10
N GLY A 48 8.35 -0.74 3.08
CA GLY A 48 7.41 0.36 3.28
C GLY A 48 6.08 -0.09 3.88
N VAL A 49 5.55 -1.22 3.40
CA VAL A 49 4.34 -1.85 3.97
C VAL A 49 4.55 -2.22 5.43
N LEU A 50 5.68 -2.86 5.76
CA LEU A 50 6.00 -3.26 7.13
C LEU A 50 6.05 -2.06 8.09
N ILE A 51 6.59 -0.92 7.65
CA ILE A 51 6.59 0.30 8.45
C ILE A 51 5.14 0.74 8.76
N TYR A 52 4.25 0.74 7.77
CA TYR A 52 2.85 1.06 8.00
C TYR A 52 2.16 0.06 8.92
N VAL A 53 2.41 -1.25 8.76
CA VAL A 53 1.89 -2.28 9.66
C VAL A 53 2.31 -2.01 11.10
N LEU A 54 3.58 -1.69 11.33
CA LEU A 54 4.08 -1.37 12.67
C LEU A 54 3.45 -0.10 13.23
N LEU A 55 3.34 0.97 12.43
CA LEU A 55 2.68 2.21 12.84
C LEU A 55 1.23 1.97 13.23
N THR A 56 0.50 1.20 12.44
CA THR A 56 -0.89 0.86 12.71
C THR A 56 -1.02 -0.01 13.96
N ALA A 57 -0.18 -1.03 14.12
CA ALA A 57 -0.25 -1.98 15.23
C ALA A 57 0.18 -1.38 16.58
N PHE A 58 1.16 -0.46 16.58
CA PHE A 58 1.77 0.05 17.81
C PHE A 58 1.49 1.52 18.13
N GLY A 59 1.16 2.37 17.16
CA GLY A 59 1.11 3.83 17.38
C GLY A 59 -0.26 4.47 17.17
N VAL A 60 -1.03 3.98 16.20
CA VAL A 60 -2.17 4.74 15.67
C VAL A 60 -3.48 4.41 16.40
N SER A 61 -3.64 3.20 16.93
CA SER A 61 -4.86 2.79 17.64
C SER A 61 -5.10 3.56 18.94
N ALA A 62 -4.03 4.01 19.62
CA ALA A 62 -4.13 4.79 20.86
C ALA A 62 -4.57 6.24 20.58
N ILE A 63 -3.96 6.87 19.57
CA ILE A 63 -4.24 8.27 19.18
C ILE A 63 -5.69 8.42 18.68
N PHE A 64 -6.20 7.44 17.93
CA PHE A 64 -7.56 7.51 17.39
C PHE A 64 -8.66 7.23 18.41
N LYS A 65 -8.36 6.54 19.52
CA LYS A 65 -9.28 6.46 20.66
C LYS A 65 -9.47 7.81 21.33
N GLU A 66 -8.42 8.65 21.33
CA GLU A 66 -8.44 9.95 21.99
C GLU A 66 -8.98 11.07 21.08
N TYR A 67 -8.76 10.98 19.77
CA TYR A 67 -9.26 11.96 18.79
C TYR A 67 -10.06 11.32 17.63
N PRO A 68 -11.33 10.95 17.85
CA PRO A 68 -12.17 10.31 16.83
C PRO A 68 -12.38 11.16 15.56
N SER A 69 -12.43 12.49 15.70
CA SER A 69 -12.61 13.41 14.56
C SER A 69 -11.41 13.42 13.61
N VAL A 70 -10.18 13.29 14.14
CA VAL A 70 -8.95 13.20 13.34
C VAL A 70 -8.97 11.90 12.52
N TYR A 71 -9.46 10.81 13.12
CA TYR A 71 -9.60 9.54 12.43
C TYR A 71 -10.58 9.60 11.26
N THR A 72 -11.77 10.16 11.48
CA THR A 72 -12.77 10.36 10.42
C THR A 72 -12.26 11.29 9.32
N GLY A 73 -11.57 12.37 9.68
CA GLY A 73 -10.94 13.27 8.71
C GLY A 73 -9.92 12.55 7.84
N LEU A 74 -9.08 11.71 8.44
CA LEU A 74 -8.11 10.89 7.72
C LEU A 74 -8.78 9.88 6.78
N GLN A 75 -9.88 9.25 7.20
CA GLN A 75 -10.68 8.35 6.36
C GLN A 75 -11.28 9.08 5.15
N LEU A 76 -11.84 10.27 5.35
CA LEU A 76 -12.46 11.07 4.27
C LEU A 76 -11.43 11.58 3.27
N ILE A 77 -10.32 12.15 3.75
CA ILE A 77 -9.16 12.50 2.92
C ILE A 77 -8.69 11.26 2.16
N GLY A 78 -8.74 10.12 2.83
CA GLY A 78 -8.34 8.87 2.24
C GLY A 78 -9.20 8.42 1.08
N ALA A 79 -10.51 8.38 1.29
CA ALA A 79 -11.48 8.05 0.26
C ALA A 79 -11.38 9.00 -0.93
N ALA A 80 -11.29 10.32 -0.69
CA ALA A 80 -11.16 11.32 -1.74
C ALA A 80 -9.87 11.14 -2.56
N TYR A 81 -8.76 10.84 -1.88
CA TYR A 81 -7.49 10.60 -2.55
C TYR A 81 -7.48 9.30 -3.39
N LEU A 82 -8.11 8.23 -2.89
CA LEU A 82 -8.25 7.00 -3.66
C LEU A 82 -9.05 7.21 -4.94
N LEU A 83 -10.14 7.99 -4.87
CA LEU A 83 -10.90 8.40 -6.05
C LEU A 83 -10.05 9.22 -7.02
N TYR A 84 -9.21 10.13 -6.51
CA TYR A 84 -8.28 10.90 -7.31
C TYR A 84 -7.24 10.02 -8.03
N ILE A 85 -6.66 9.01 -7.35
CA ILE A 85 -5.75 8.05 -7.99
C ILE A 85 -6.48 7.14 -8.99
N ALA A 86 -7.71 6.73 -8.72
CA ALA A 86 -8.52 5.98 -9.68
C ALA A 86 -8.73 6.81 -10.96
N TYR A 87 -9.01 8.11 -10.82
CA TYR A 87 -9.11 9.05 -11.93
C TYR A 87 -7.80 9.21 -12.70
N LEU A 88 -6.67 9.38 -12.01
CA LEU A 88 -5.34 9.54 -12.64
C LEU A 88 -4.82 8.26 -13.31
N SER A 89 -5.19 7.10 -12.76
CA SER A 89 -4.79 5.78 -13.27
C SER A 89 -5.68 5.32 -14.43
N TRP A 90 -6.70 6.11 -14.79
CA TRP A 90 -7.50 5.87 -15.99
C TRP A 90 -6.56 5.87 -17.20
N PRO A 91 -6.65 4.86 -18.09
CA PRO A 91 -5.72 4.71 -19.20
C PRO A 91 -5.82 5.90 -20.16
N ARG A 92 -4.94 6.89 -19.96
CA ARG A 92 -4.57 7.86 -20.97
C ARG A 92 -3.47 7.21 -21.79
N LYS A 93 -3.68 7.07 -23.11
CA LYS A 93 -2.62 6.67 -24.05
C LYS A 93 -1.38 7.50 -23.72
N LYS A 94 -0.29 6.85 -23.26
CA LYS A 94 0.99 7.52 -23.05
C LYS A 94 2.02 6.98 -24.02
N ALA A 95 2.82 7.94 -24.48
CA ALA A 95 3.72 7.91 -25.60
C ALA A 95 4.71 6.73 -25.59
N SER A 96 5.07 6.35 -26.82
CA SER A 96 6.17 5.47 -27.19
C SER A 96 7.40 5.64 -26.31
N SER A 97 7.79 4.57 -25.63
CA SER A 97 9.12 4.45 -25.02
C SER A 97 10.16 4.26 -26.14
N GLY A 98 10.89 5.33 -26.47
CA GLY A 98 12.11 5.25 -27.28
C GLY A 98 13.23 4.47 -26.56
N PRO A 99 14.28 4.06 -27.27
CA PRO A 99 15.36 3.26 -26.70
C PRO A 99 16.10 4.07 -25.63
N VAL A 100 16.05 3.61 -24.38
CA VAL A 100 16.79 4.21 -23.26
C VAL A 100 18.11 3.47 -23.12
N ALA A 101 19.22 4.22 -23.20
CA ALA A 101 20.58 3.69 -23.03
C ALA A 101 20.70 2.78 -21.80
N GLU A 102 21.40 1.65 -21.97
CA GLU A 102 21.64 0.64 -20.93
C GLU A 102 22.45 1.24 -19.77
N SER A 103 21.76 1.74 -18.74
CA SER A 103 22.40 2.04 -17.46
C SER A 103 22.53 0.76 -16.64
N ARG A 104 23.70 0.56 -16.01
CA ARG A 104 23.96 -0.60 -15.14
C ARG A 104 22.86 -0.71 -14.07
N PRO A 105 22.39 -1.94 -13.76
CA PRO A 105 21.35 -2.13 -12.77
C PRO A 105 21.79 -1.62 -11.39
N ASN A 106 21.10 -0.59 -10.87
CA ASN A 106 21.32 -0.04 -9.53
C ASN A 106 20.31 -0.64 -8.54
N HIS A 107 20.66 -1.79 -7.98
CA HIS A 107 19.80 -2.53 -7.03
C HIS A 107 19.50 -1.73 -5.76
N LYS A 108 20.51 -1.12 -5.13
CA LYS A 108 20.34 -0.31 -3.91
C LYS A 108 19.43 0.88 -4.14
N GLY A 109 19.65 1.62 -5.24
CA GLY A 109 18.81 2.75 -5.61
C GLY A 109 17.37 2.34 -5.95
N THR A 110 17.20 1.16 -6.57
CA THR A 110 15.87 0.60 -6.87
C THR A 110 15.11 0.20 -5.60
N PHE A 111 15.79 -0.42 -4.64
CA PHE A 111 15.23 -0.76 -3.33
C PHE A 111 14.79 0.51 -2.56
N LEU A 112 15.68 1.50 -2.40
CA LEU A 112 15.37 2.76 -1.74
C LEU A 112 14.20 3.49 -2.41
N LYS A 113 14.15 3.49 -3.74
CA LYS A 113 13.00 4.01 -4.49
C LYS A 113 11.72 3.22 -4.22
N GLY A 114 11.78 1.90 -4.11
CA GLY A 114 10.63 1.06 -3.73
C GLY A 114 10.08 1.42 -2.36
N VAL A 115 10.97 1.58 -1.36
CA VAL A 115 10.61 2.05 -0.01
C VAL A 115 9.91 3.40 -0.09
N LEU A 116 10.55 4.37 -0.77
CA LEU A 116 10.02 5.72 -0.86
C LEU A 116 8.67 5.75 -1.59
N ILE A 117 8.55 5.05 -2.73
CA ILE A 117 7.29 4.94 -3.47
C ILE A 117 6.18 4.41 -2.58
N ASN A 118 6.45 3.41 -1.75
CA ASN A 118 5.45 2.83 -0.85
C ASN A 118 5.10 3.79 0.30
N LEU A 119 6.10 4.40 0.96
CA LEU A 119 5.90 5.38 2.04
C LEU A 119 5.24 6.68 1.58
N THR A 120 5.42 7.07 0.32
CA THR A 120 4.72 8.20 -0.29
C THR A 120 3.49 7.74 -1.08
N ASN A 121 3.05 6.49 -0.92
CA ASN A 121 1.82 6.00 -1.54
C ASN A 121 0.67 6.18 -0.54
N PRO A 122 -0.03 7.32 -0.58
CA PRO A 122 -1.24 7.53 0.21
C PRO A 122 -2.26 6.40 0.08
N LYS A 123 -2.41 5.68 -1.06
CA LYS A 123 -3.30 4.50 -1.11
C LYS A 123 -2.92 3.44 -0.06
N ILE A 124 -1.63 3.17 0.10
CA ILE A 124 -1.10 2.24 1.11
C ILE A 124 -1.27 2.86 2.50
N ALA A 125 -0.88 4.13 2.68
CA ALA A 125 -0.97 4.83 3.96
C ALA A 125 -2.40 4.83 4.53
N LEU A 126 -3.38 5.14 3.68
CA LEU A 126 -4.79 5.23 4.04
C LEU A 126 -5.38 3.85 4.34
N PHE A 127 -4.98 2.84 3.56
CA PHE A 127 -5.38 1.46 3.83
C PHE A 127 -4.88 1.02 5.21
N PHE A 128 -3.58 1.12 5.47
CA PHE A 128 -3.03 0.61 6.72
C PHE A 128 -3.39 1.47 7.93
N LEU A 129 -3.34 2.80 7.82
CA LEU A 129 -3.55 3.67 8.98
C LEU A 129 -5.03 3.89 9.26
N SER A 130 -5.86 4.05 8.24
CA SER A 130 -7.28 4.38 8.43
C SER A 130 -8.19 3.16 8.35
N LEU A 131 -7.92 2.23 7.45
CA LEU A 131 -8.86 1.17 7.11
C LEU A 131 -8.68 -0.08 7.98
N ILE A 132 -7.46 -0.61 8.06
CA ILE A 132 -7.17 -1.85 8.79
C ILE A 132 -7.65 -1.81 10.26
N PRO A 133 -7.46 -0.72 11.05
CA PRO A 133 -7.95 -0.68 12.43
C PRO A 133 -9.46 -0.92 12.60
N GLN A 134 -10.27 -0.65 11.57
CA GLN A 134 -11.73 -0.82 11.63
C GLN A 134 -12.15 -2.28 11.63
N PHE A 135 -11.31 -3.15 11.08
CA PHE A 135 -11.59 -4.58 10.93
C PHE A 135 -11.00 -5.41 12.06
N VAL A 136 -10.37 -4.75 13.04
CA VAL A 136 -9.72 -5.39 14.17
C VAL A 136 -10.69 -5.39 15.35
N PRO A 137 -11.09 -6.56 15.87
CA PRO A 137 -12.05 -6.66 16.98
C PRO A 137 -11.60 -5.85 18.20
N GLN A 138 -12.53 -5.15 18.84
CA GLN A 138 -12.23 -4.41 20.07
C GLN A 138 -11.70 -5.36 21.15
N GLY A 139 -10.55 -5.03 21.76
CA GLY A 139 -9.89 -5.86 22.77
C GLY A 139 -8.87 -6.88 22.23
N SER A 140 -8.58 -6.86 20.91
CA SER A 140 -7.52 -7.70 20.35
C SER A 140 -6.12 -7.06 20.49
N ASN A 141 -5.13 -7.90 20.79
CA ASN A 141 -3.76 -7.48 21.07
C ASN A 141 -3.00 -7.27 19.74
N ALA A 142 -1.92 -6.48 19.75
CA ALA A 142 -1.05 -6.26 18.57
C ALA A 142 -0.59 -7.57 17.89
N MET A 143 -0.47 -8.66 18.67
CA MET A 143 -0.13 -10.00 18.17
C MET A 143 -1.23 -10.63 17.28
N THR A 144 -2.51 -10.36 17.56
CA THR A 144 -3.65 -10.82 16.75
C THR A 144 -3.72 -10.05 15.43
N PHE A 145 -3.32 -8.77 15.44
CA PHE A 145 -3.19 -7.91 14.26
C PHE A 145 -2.17 -8.45 13.26
N VAL A 146 -0.99 -8.84 13.76
CA VAL A 146 0.07 -9.45 12.95
C VAL A 146 -0.38 -10.79 12.37
N ARG A 147 -1.12 -11.61 13.13
CA ARG A 147 -1.64 -12.90 12.67
C ARG A 147 -2.67 -12.77 11.54
N LEU A 148 -3.56 -11.78 11.57
CA LEU A 148 -4.54 -11.55 10.50
C LEU A 148 -3.88 -11.12 9.19
N LEU A 149 -2.76 -10.40 9.26
CA LEU A 149 -2.00 -9.98 8.08
C LEU A 149 -1.20 -11.12 7.44
N VAL A 150 -0.64 -12.03 8.24
CA VAL A 150 0.12 -13.20 7.73
C VAL A 150 -0.77 -14.19 6.97
N ILE A 151 -2.07 -14.26 7.29
CA ILE A 151 -3.03 -15.14 6.61
C ILE A 151 -3.47 -14.60 5.23
N SER A 152 -3.27 -13.30 4.96
CA SER A 152 -3.56 -12.70 3.63
C SER A 152 -2.48 -12.98 2.57
N SER A 153 -1.39 -13.64 2.94
CA SER A 153 -0.25 -13.96 2.08
C SER A 153 -0.13 -15.44 1.71
N GLY A 154 -1.19 -16.23 1.93
CA GLY A 154 -1.30 -17.65 1.54
C GLY A 154 -2.29 -17.85 0.40
#